data_AF-A7X9J8-F1
#
_entry.id   AF-A7X9J8-F1
#
_cell.length_a   1.000
_cell.length_b   1.000
_cell.length_c   1.000
_cell.angle_alpha   90.00
_cell.angle_beta   90.00
_cell.angle_gamma   90.00
#
_symmetry.space_group_name_H-M   'P 1'
#
loop_
_entity.id
_entity.type
_entity.pdbx_description
1 polymer ?
#
loop_
_entity_poly.entity_id
_entity_poly.type
_entity_poly.pdbx_seq_one_letter_code
_entity_poly.pdbx_strand_id
1 'polypeptide(L)'
;VVTGQTDKLTAALAKTSGKDIVQFAKAVGVSHPSIDGKVCKTKSAGKDSSQKSQYAMYKESTDIKSTTLGGAALCGDKGFTTGSNNISNGHSETPQFLGHFVAKTLKDGNLNWPTSSGDGKKDNDNAEAVAKDLVEKLSPDEKTIVAGLLAKTIEGGEVVEIRAVSSTSVMVNACYDLLS
;
A
#
# COMPACT_ATOMS: atom_id res chain seq x y z
N VAL A 1 0.46 -22.08 7.45
CA VAL A 1 1.58 -21.87 6.50
C VAL A 1 1.60 -20.45 5.94
N VAL A 2 0.44 -19.86 5.61
CA VAL A 2 0.31 -18.48 5.07
C VAL A 2 0.89 -17.37 5.97
N THR A 3 0.85 -17.53 7.31
CA THR A 3 1.32 -16.48 8.24
C THR A 3 2.82 -16.19 8.12
N GLY A 4 3.65 -17.22 7.95
CA GLY A 4 5.10 -17.05 7.87
C GLY A 4 5.61 -16.41 6.57
N GLN A 5 4.85 -16.49 5.47
CA GLN A 5 5.21 -15.87 4.18
C GLN A 5 4.94 -14.36 4.22
N THR A 6 3.76 -13.96 4.70
CA THR A 6 3.40 -12.54 4.86
C THR A 6 4.37 -11.82 5.80
N ASP A 7 4.82 -12.46 6.88
CA ASP A 7 5.77 -11.87 7.83
C ASP A 7 7.14 -11.59 7.18
N LYS A 8 7.64 -12.52 6.35
CA LYS A 8 8.91 -12.33 5.64
C LYS A 8 8.82 -11.25 4.55
N LEU A 9 7.72 -11.25 3.77
CA LEU A 9 7.46 -10.20 2.79
C LEU A 9 7.35 -8.84 3.46
N THR A 10 6.64 -8.75 4.60
CA THR A 10 6.55 -7.53 5.41
C THR A 10 7.93 -7.04 5.83
N ALA A 11 8.80 -7.94 6.33
CA ALA A 11 10.15 -7.57 6.74
C ALA A 11 11.03 -7.11 5.55
N ALA A 12 10.85 -7.67 4.36
CA ALA A 12 11.56 -7.24 3.16
C ALA A 12 11.06 -5.89 2.63
N LEU A 13 9.74 -5.69 2.58
CA LEU A 13 9.11 -4.41 2.20
C LEU A 13 9.46 -3.30 3.19
N ALA A 14 9.52 -3.60 4.49
CA ALA A 14 9.91 -2.62 5.51
C ALA A 14 11.35 -2.10 5.34
N LYS A 15 12.23 -2.90 4.73
CA LYS A 15 13.62 -2.51 4.40
C LYS A 15 13.74 -1.82 3.04
N THR A 16 12.70 -1.89 2.21
CA THR A 16 12.66 -1.24 0.90
C THR A 16 12.39 0.25 1.09
N SER A 17 13.12 1.11 0.37
CA SER A 17 12.95 2.55 0.53
C SER A 17 11.56 2.99 0.05
N GLY A 18 10.98 4.02 0.70
CA GLY A 18 9.70 4.56 0.26
C GLY A 18 9.73 5.08 -1.19
N LYS A 19 10.89 5.53 -1.68
CA LYS A 19 11.12 5.92 -3.07
C LYS A 19 10.91 4.76 -4.03
N ASP A 20 11.48 3.60 -3.72
CA ASP A 20 11.33 2.41 -4.55
C ASP A 20 9.88 1.94 -4.56
N ILE A 21 9.18 2.01 -3.43
CA ILE A 21 7.74 1.70 -3.36
C ILE A 21 6.90 2.64 -4.22
N VAL A 22 7.23 3.94 -4.23
CA VAL A 22 6.58 4.91 -5.13
C VAL A 22 6.81 4.54 -6.59
N GLN A 23 8.03 4.17 -6.97
CA GLN A 23 8.34 3.75 -8.36
C GLN A 23 7.62 2.45 -8.74
N PHE A 24 7.61 1.48 -7.84
CA PHE A 24 6.89 0.23 -8.00
C PHE A 24 5.39 0.48 -8.24
N ALA A 25 4.76 1.28 -7.39
CA ALA A 25 3.35 1.63 -7.51
C ALA A 25 3.05 2.38 -8.83
N LYS A 26 3.93 3.29 -9.26
CA LYS A 26 3.80 3.96 -10.56
C LYS A 26 3.86 2.96 -11.72
N ALA A 27 4.80 2.01 -11.68
CA ALA A 27 4.91 0.96 -12.70
C ALA A 27 3.68 0.06 -12.75
N VAL A 28 3.15 -0.33 -11.58
CA VAL A 28 1.89 -1.09 -11.46
C VAL A 28 0.71 -0.28 -12.01
N GLY A 29 0.55 0.98 -11.62
CA GLY A 29 -0.57 1.81 -12.06
C GLY A 29 -0.60 2.03 -13.58
N VAL A 30 0.57 2.16 -14.21
CA VAL A 30 0.68 2.32 -15.67
C VAL A 30 0.44 1.01 -16.42
N SER A 31 1.05 -0.09 -15.95
CA SER A 31 1.10 -1.34 -16.73
C SER A 31 -0.03 -2.31 -16.38
N HIS A 32 -0.50 -2.27 -15.14
CA HIS A 32 -1.47 -3.21 -14.57
C HIS A 32 -2.48 -2.49 -13.65
N PRO A 33 -3.33 -1.59 -14.19
CA PRO A 33 -4.30 -0.82 -13.41
C PRO A 33 -5.31 -1.72 -12.66
N SER A 34 -5.54 -2.95 -13.11
CA SER A 34 -6.35 -3.94 -12.39
C SER A 34 -5.71 -4.41 -11.07
N ILE A 35 -4.37 -4.44 -11.00
CA ILE A 35 -3.60 -4.76 -9.79
C ILE A 35 -3.60 -3.55 -8.86
N ASP A 36 -3.38 -2.35 -9.40
CA ASP A 36 -3.47 -1.09 -8.63
C ASP A 36 -4.80 -1.02 -7.86
N GLY A 37 -5.92 -1.28 -8.55
CA GLY A 37 -7.26 -1.27 -7.97
C GLY A 37 -7.56 -2.31 -6.89
N LYS A 38 -6.64 -3.24 -6.61
CA LYS A 38 -6.77 -4.28 -5.58
C LYS A 38 -5.93 -4.01 -4.33
N VAL A 39 -4.81 -3.32 -4.48
CA VAL A 39 -3.82 -3.10 -3.42
C VAL A 39 -4.06 -1.75 -2.75
N CYS A 40 -3.94 -1.69 -1.43
CA CYS A 40 -4.23 -0.48 -0.65
C CYS A 40 -5.63 0.08 -0.96
N LYS A 41 -6.59 -0.81 -1.22
CA LYS A 41 -7.96 -0.39 -1.48
C LYS A 41 -8.58 0.12 -0.18
N THR A 42 -8.89 1.42 -0.11
CA THR A 42 -9.57 1.97 1.07
C THR A 42 -10.93 1.32 1.24
N LYS A 43 -11.29 1.08 2.50
CA LYS A 43 -12.49 0.34 2.87
C LYS A 43 -13.60 1.32 3.22
N SER A 44 -14.84 0.88 3.02
CA SER A 44 -15.99 1.69 3.42
C SER A 44 -16.01 1.88 4.93
N ALA A 45 -16.16 3.13 5.33
CA ALA A 45 -16.28 3.60 6.70
C ALA A 45 -17.73 3.54 7.21
N GLY A 46 -18.69 3.51 6.29
CA GLY A 46 -20.13 3.63 6.54
C GLY A 46 -20.83 4.29 5.35
N LYS A 47 -21.99 4.89 5.60
CA LYS A 47 -22.78 5.58 4.57
C LYS A 47 -23.03 7.05 4.92
N ASP A 48 -23.19 7.88 3.91
CA ASP A 48 -23.70 9.24 4.08
C ASP A 48 -25.22 9.27 4.26
N SER A 49 -25.77 10.47 4.45
CA SER A 49 -27.21 10.70 4.58
C SER A 49 -28.02 10.27 3.34
N SER A 50 -27.38 10.21 2.17
CA SER A 50 -27.96 9.72 0.91
C SER A 50 -27.75 8.23 0.70
N GLN A 51 -27.33 7.49 1.73
CA GLN A 51 -27.05 6.05 1.69
C GLN A 51 -25.91 5.63 0.76
N LYS A 52 -25.08 6.56 0.29
CA LYS A 52 -23.88 6.24 -0.51
C LYS A 52 -22.76 5.80 0.41
N SER A 53 -22.00 4.80 -0.03
CA SER A 53 -20.83 4.33 0.73
C SER A 53 -19.77 5.41 0.78
N GLN A 54 -19.22 5.64 1.96
CA GLN A 54 -18.12 6.57 2.20
C GLN A 54 -16.86 5.78 2.55
N TYR A 55 -15.72 6.21 2.03
CA TYR A 55 -14.42 5.53 2.13
C TYR A 55 -13.37 6.45 2.74
N ALA A 56 -12.31 5.86 3.29
CA ALA A 56 -11.14 6.64 3.69
C ALA A 56 -10.55 7.38 2.48
N MET A 57 -9.99 8.56 2.74
CA MET A 57 -9.24 9.35 1.78
C MET A 57 -7.78 9.42 2.18
N TYR A 58 -6.86 9.07 1.28
CA TYR A 58 -5.44 9.14 1.58
C TYR A 58 -4.96 10.58 1.80
N LYS A 59 -4.16 10.74 2.86
CA LYS A 59 -3.54 11.99 3.30
C LYS A 59 -2.12 11.72 3.84
N GLU A 60 -1.43 12.80 4.20
CA GLU A 60 -0.09 12.77 4.79
C GLU A 60 -0.08 12.25 6.24
N SER A 61 -1.22 12.28 6.93
CA SER A 61 -1.38 11.74 8.28
C SER A 61 -2.79 11.19 8.44
N THR A 62 -2.94 10.12 9.22
CA THR A 62 -4.23 9.60 9.64
C THR A 62 -4.89 10.60 10.59
N ASP A 63 -6.12 11.00 10.28
CA ASP A 63 -6.94 11.87 11.12
C ASP A 63 -7.48 11.11 12.34
N ILE A 64 -7.89 11.84 13.39
CA ILE A 64 -8.70 11.26 14.46
C ILE A 64 -10.04 10.82 13.84
N LYS A 65 -10.27 9.51 13.86
CA LYS A 65 -11.38 8.87 13.14
C LYS A 65 -12.74 9.36 13.62
N SER A 66 -13.49 10.04 12.75
CA SER A 66 -14.84 10.54 13.07
C SER A 66 -15.77 10.59 11.85
N THR A 67 -17.05 10.95 12.06
CA THR A 67 -18.02 11.14 10.97
C THR A 67 -17.70 12.33 10.07
N THR A 68 -16.78 13.22 10.45
CA THR A 68 -16.38 14.43 9.68
C THR A 68 -14.91 14.40 9.25
N LEU A 69 -14.14 13.38 9.65
CA LEU A 69 -12.73 13.23 9.34
C LEU A 69 -12.44 11.78 8.94
N GLY A 70 -12.02 11.58 7.69
CA GLY A 70 -11.74 10.26 7.08
C GLY A 70 -10.37 10.17 6.44
N GLY A 71 -9.45 11.08 6.78
CA GLY A 71 -8.07 11.05 6.28
C GLY A 71 -7.31 9.85 6.81
N ALA A 72 -6.59 9.15 5.94
CA ALA A 72 -5.79 7.98 6.28
C ALA A 72 -4.38 8.07 5.70
N ALA A 73 -3.38 7.69 6.50
CA ALA A 73 -2.02 7.42 6.04
C ALA A 73 -1.66 5.93 6.06
N LEU A 74 -2.60 5.06 6.44
CA LEU A 74 -2.46 3.62 6.43
C LEU A 74 -3.06 3.01 5.16
N CYS A 75 -2.29 2.20 4.44
CA CYS A 75 -2.73 1.41 3.29
C CYS A 75 -3.96 0.56 3.64
N GLY A 76 -5.05 0.76 2.90
CA GLY A 76 -6.31 0.03 3.05
C GLY A 76 -7.12 0.36 4.31
N ASP A 77 -6.87 1.52 4.94
CA ASP A 77 -7.66 1.99 6.09
C ASP A 77 -9.13 2.22 5.71
N LYS A 78 -9.99 2.14 6.73
CA LYS A 78 -11.39 2.54 6.69
C LYS A 78 -11.58 4.04 6.96
N GLY A 79 -10.60 4.72 7.59
CA GLY A 79 -10.67 6.15 7.94
C GLY A 79 -11.65 6.46 9.08
N PHE A 80 -12.68 5.63 9.28
CA PHE A 80 -13.57 5.64 10.42
C PHE A 80 -14.12 4.23 10.71
N THR A 81 -14.34 3.91 11.99
CA THR A 81 -14.52 2.52 12.46
C THR A 81 -15.88 2.22 13.07
N THR A 82 -16.88 3.09 12.93
CA THR A 82 -18.27 2.74 13.32
C THR A 82 -19.16 2.74 12.09
N GLY A 83 -20.03 1.73 11.96
CA GLY A 83 -21.00 1.57 10.86
C GLY A 83 -22.12 2.62 10.91
N SER A 84 -21.71 3.90 10.89
CA SER A 84 -22.57 5.06 10.98
C SER A 84 -23.26 5.29 9.64
N ASN A 85 -24.51 5.74 9.71
CA ASN A 85 -25.35 6.01 8.55
C ASN A 85 -25.46 7.51 8.22
N ASN A 86 -24.53 8.32 8.75
CA ASN A 86 -24.49 9.76 8.52
C ASN A 86 -23.04 10.27 8.49
N ILE A 87 -22.19 9.56 7.75
CA ILE A 87 -20.85 10.05 7.45
C ILE A 87 -20.99 11.32 6.59
N SER A 88 -20.25 12.34 6.97
CA SER A 88 -20.26 13.66 6.34
C SER A 88 -18.90 13.93 5.69
N ASN A 89 -18.52 15.19 5.53
CA ASN A 89 -17.27 15.63 4.90
C ASN A 89 -16.02 14.87 5.40
N GLY A 90 -14.93 14.96 4.63
CA GLY A 90 -13.63 14.40 5.01
C GLY A 90 -13.40 12.94 4.59
N HIS A 91 -14.39 12.33 3.92
CA HIS A 91 -14.35 10.99 3.34
C HIS A 91 -14.45 11.06 1.81
N SER A 92 -14.17 9.95 1.13
CA SER A 92 -14.26 9.81 -0.33
C SER A 92 -15.51 9.04 -0.75
N GLU A 93 -16.19 9.47 -1.82
CA GLU A 93 -17.34 8.75 -2.38
C GLU A 93 -16.94 7.45 -3.09
N THR A 94 -15.67 7.34 -3.52
CA THR A 94 -15.11 6.15 -4.15
C THR A 94 -13.90 5.62 -3.37
N PRO A 95 -13.62 4.31 -3.43
CA PRO A 95 -12.39 3.79 -2.86
C PRO A 95 -11.17 4.40 -3.56
N GLN A 96 -10.09 4.53 -2.79
CA GLN A 96 -8.76 4.88 -3.29
C GLN A 96 -7.85 3.66 -3.23
N PHE A 97 -6.77 3.69 -3.98
CA PHE A 97 -5.94 2.51 -4.28
C PHE A 97 -4.45 2.81 -4.15
N LEU A 98 -3.59 1.85 -4.49
CA LEU A 98 -2.13 1.96 -4.38
C LEU A 98 -1.57 3.25 -4.99
N GLY A 99 -1.98 3.62 -6.20
CA GLY A 99 -1.55 4.87 -6.86
C GLY A 99 -1.91 6.12 -6.06
N HIS A 100 -3.08 6.13 -5.42
CA HIS A 100 -3.52 7.23 -4.56
C HIS A 100 -2.74 7.26 -3.25
N PHE A 101 -2.51 6.09 -2.65
CA PHE A 101 -1.71 5.93 -1.44
C PHE A 101 -0.31 6.50 -1.67
N VAL A 102 0.38 6.09 -2.74
CA VAL A 102 1.72 6.61 -2.98
C VAL A 102 1.72 8.10 -3.29
N ALA A 103 0.76 8.59 -4.08
CA ALA A 103 0.69 10.00 -4.47
C ALA A 103 0.32 10.96 -3.32
N LYS A 104 -0.53 10.52 -2.38
CA LYS A 104 -1.07 11.38 -1.31
C LYS A 104 -0.41 11.14 0.05
N THR A 105 0.08 9.94 0.30
CA THR A 105 0.60 9.54 1.61
C THR A 105 2.12 9.39 1.61
N LEU A 106 2.71 8.76 0.58
CA LEU A 106 4.19 8.62 0.49
C LEU A 106 4.85 9.81 -0.20
N LYS A 107 4.12 10.53 -1.07
CA LYS A 107 4.63 11.62 -1.92
C LYS A 107 5.77 11.11 -2.80
N ASP A 108 6.96 11.66 -2.62
CA ASP A 108 8.18 11.22 -3.31
C ASP A 108 8.89 10.08 -2.56
N GLY A 109 8.22 9.43 -1.61
CA GLY A 109 8.74 8.29 -0.86
C GLY A 109 9.45 8.66 0.44
N ASN A 110 9.33 9.91 0.89
CA ASN A 110 9.99 10.43 2.10
C ASN A 110 9.06 10.44 3.33
N LEU A 111 7.80 10.03 3.19
CA LEU A 111 6.80 10.05 4.25
C LEU A 111 6.11 8.71 4.37
N ASN A 112 5.67 8.38 5.59
CA ASN A 112 4.75 7.28 5.89
C ASN A 112 5.17 5.88 5.42
N TRP A 113 6.47 5.66 5.16
CA TRP A 113 7.01 4.34 4.82
C TRP A 113 8.22 4.02 5.69
N PRO A 114 8.32 2.81 6.28
CA PRO A 114 7.34 1.71 6.24
C PRO A 114 6.19 1.84 7.25
N THR A 115 6.20 2.90 8.06
CA THR A 115 5.25 3.15 9.15
C THR A 115 4.40 4.37 8.83
N SER A 116 3.08 4.27 9.04
CA SER A 116 2.13 5.35 8.90
C SER A 116 2.31 6.44 9.97
N SER A 117 1.68 7.60 9.76
CA SER A 117 1.63 8.70 10.73
C SER A 117 0.20 8.97 11.19
N GLY A 118 0.06 9.63 12.34
CA GLY A 118 -1.23 10.05 12.89
C GLY A 118 -1.85 9.04 13.85
N ASP A 119 -3.18 9.10 13.95
CA ASP A 119 -3.95 8.28 14.89
C ASP A 119 -3.80 6.78 14.62
N GLY A 120 -3.59 6.00 15.68
CA GLY A 120 -3.55 4.54 15.63
C GLY A 120 -2.36 3.91 14.88
N LYS A 121 -1.32 4.69 14.53
CA LYS A 121 -0.11 4.18 13.86
C LYS A 121 0.57 3.06 14.65
N LYS A 122 1.18 2.11 13.94
CA LYS A 122 2.00 1.04 14.52
C LYS A 122 3.25 0.82 13.67
N ASP A 123 4.29 0.32 14.29
CA ASP A 123 5.56 0.07 13.58
C ASP A 123 5.34 -0.88 12.39
N ASN A 124 5.84 -0.45 11.22
CA ASN A 124 5.77 -1.16 9.94
C ASN A 124 4.35 -1.47 9.42
N ASP A 125 3.33 -0.80 9.93
CA ASP A 125 1.93 -1.06 9.58
C ASP A 125 1.62 -0.91 8.08
N ASN A 126 2.26 0.03 7.38
CA ASN A 126 2.12 0.19 5.94
C ASN A 126 2.82 -0.94 5.16
N ALA A 127 4.01 -1.37 5.59
CA ALA A 127 4.66 -2.53 4.99
C ALA A 127 3.83 -3.81 5.19
N GLU A 128 3.25 -4.01 6.38
CA GLU A 128 2.38 -5.15 6.69
C GLU A 128 1.11 -5.11 5.83
N ALA A 129 0.45 -3.96 5.75
CA ALA A 129 -0.78 -3.80 4.97
C ALA A 129 -0.56 -4.05 3.47
N VAL A 130 0.53 -3.53 2.90
CA VAL A 130 0.89 -3.80 1.50
C VAL A 130 1.20 -5.28 1.29
N ALA A 131 2.05 -5.88 2.13
CA ALA A 131 2.40 -7.31 2.03
C ALA A 131 1.14 -8.19 2.04
N LYS A 132 0.23 -7.90 2.97
CA LYS A 132 -1.04 -8.61 3.09
C LYS A 132 -1.89 -8.50 1.83
N ASP A 133 -2.04 -7.30 1.27
CA ASP A 133 -2.82 -7.14 0.05
C ASP A 133 -2.17 -7.86 -1.15
N LEU A 134 -0.85 -7.82 -1.28
CA LEU A 134 -0.12 -8.55 -2.33
C LEU A 134 -0.31 -10.07 -2.23
N VAL A 135 -0.34 -10.61 -1.01
CA VAL A 135 -0.50 -12.05 -0.77
C VAL A 135 -1.96 -12.50 -0.86
N GLU A 136 -2.91 -11.71 -0.36
CA GLU A 136 -4.30 -12.14 -0.20
C GLU A 136 -5.25 -11.67 -1.32
N LYS A 137 -4.94 -10.57 -2.01
CA LYS A 137 -5.87 -9.96 -3.00
C LYS A 137 -5.53 -10.26 -4.44
N LEU A 138 -4.31 -10.71 -4.69
CA LEU A 138 -3.82 -11.00 -6.03
C LEU A 138 -3.95 -12.48 -6.36
N SER A 139 -4.29 -12.76 -7.61
CA SER A 139 -4.19 -14.10 -8.19
C SER A 139 -2.73 -14.53 -8.36
N PRO A 140 -2.44 -15.84 -8.55
CA PRO A 140 -1.08 -16.31 -8.79
C PRO A 140 -0.35 -15.62 -9.96
N ASP A 141 -1.06 -15.32 -11.05
CA ASP A 141 -0.47 -14.62 -12.20
C ASP A 141 -0.14 -13.16 -11.87
N GLU A 142 -1.04 -12.46 -11.17
CA GLU A 142 -0.82 -11.08 -10.71
C GLU A 142 0.32 -11.00 -9.70
N LYS A 143 0.45 -12.01 -8.83
CA LYS A 143 1.58 -12.16 -7.92
C LYS A 143 2.89 -12.28 -8.69
N THR A 144 2.92 -13.07 -9.74
CA THR A 144 4.12 -13.21 -10.59
C THR A 144 4.51 -11.89 -11.24
N ILE A 145 3.53 -11.14 -11.74
CA ILE A 145 3.75 -9.81 -12.32
C ILE A 145 4.32 -8.85 -11.27
N VAL A 146 3.71 -8.80 -10.08
CA VAL A 146 4.17 -7.91 -9.00
C VAL A 146 5.57 -8.26 -8.52
N ALA A 147 5.89 -9.54 -8.37
CA ALA A 147 7.23 -9.99 -8.00
C ALA A 147 8.26 -9.50 -9.02
N GLY A 148 7.98 -9.65 -10.33
CA GLY A 148 8.86 -9.14 -11.39
C GLY A 148 9.02 -7.62 -11.39
N LEU A 149 7.94 -6.86 -11.12
CA LEU A 149 7.99 -5.40 -11.03
C LEU A 149 8.76 -4.93 -9.79
N LEU A 150 8.59 -5.59 -8.64
CA LEU A 150 9.37 -5.33 -7.43
C LEU A 150 10.85 -5.59 -7.69
N ALA A 151 11.18 -6.76 -8.27
CA ALA A 151 12.54 -7.12 -8.68
C ALA A 151 13.20 -6.00 -9.50
N LYS A 152 12.55 -5.60 -10.59
CA LYS A 152 13.07 -4.56 -11.48
C LYS A 152 13.22 -3.19 -10.81
N THR A 153 12.35 -2.86 -9.87
CA THR A 153 12.37 -1.53 -9.22
C THR A 153 13.51 -1.41 -8.22
N ILE A 154 13.80 -2.48 -7.47
CA ILE A 154 14.81 -2.45 -6.40
C ILE A 154 16.21 -2.79 -6.93
N GLU A 155 16.33 -3.54 -8.04
CA GLU A 155 17.62 -3.78 -8.70
C GLU A 155 18.11 -2.61 -9.57
N GLY A 156 17.30 -1.56 -9.75
CA GLY A 156 17.63 -0.42 -10.60
C GLY A 156 17.35 -0.73 -12.07
N GLY A 157 16.25 -0.16 -12.58
CA GLY A 157 15.83 -0.29 -13.98
C GLY A 157 16.74 0.40 -15.02
N GLU A 158 17.99 0.69 -14.67
CA GLU A 158 19.00 1.21 -15.58
C GLU A 158 20.08 0.13 -15.77
N VAL A 159 20.04 -0.55 -16.92
CA VAL A 159 21.18 -1.32 -17.44
C VAL A 159 22.24 -0.31 -17.87
N VAL A 160 22.86 0.37 -16.91
CA VAL A 160 24.15 1.03 -17.12
C VAL A 160 25.18 0.20 -16.37
N GLU A 161 26.04 -0.39 -17.18
CA GLU A 161 27.14 -1.25 -16.83
C GLU A 161 28.13 -0.52 -15.90
N ILE A 162 27.86 -0.42 -14.60
CA ILE A 162 28.86 -0.01 -13.62
C ILE A 162 28.75 -0.86 -12.35
N ARG A 163 29.77 -1.71 -12.19
CA ARG A 163 30.04 -2.54 -11.01
C ARG A 163 30.01 -1.70 -9.72
N ALA A 164 29.05 -1.98 -8.83
CA ALA A 164 29.25 -1.80 -7.37
C ALA A 164 28.18 -2.52 -6.52
N VAL A 165 28.49 -3.77 -6.15
CA VAL A 165 28.44 -4.33 -4.79
C VAL A 165 27.14 -4.23 -3.95
N SER A 166 26.59 -5.42 -3.66
CA SER A 166 25.89 -5.82 -2.40
C SER A 166 24.46 -5.34 -2.13
N SER A 167 23.48 -5.70 -2.97
CA SER A 167 22.04 -5.67 -2.58
C SER A 167 21.24 -6.93 -2.93
N THR A 168 21.90 -7.99 -3.39
CA THR A 168 21.26 -9.22 -3.89
C THR A 168 20.59 -10.10 -2.82
N SER A 169 20.70 -9.79 -1.52
CA SER A 169 20.15 -10.66 -0.46
C SER A 169 18.73 -10.32 0.00
N VAL A 170 18.24 -9.08 -0.18
CA VAL A 170 16.88 -8.69 0.26
C VAL A 170 15.84 -8.98 -0.83
N MET A 171 16.24 -8.84 -2.09
CA MET A 171 15.41 -8.94 -3.30
C MET A 171 14.83 -10.34 -3.55
N VAL A 172 15.67 -11.36 -3.41
CA VAL A 172 15.30 -12.76 -3.71
C VAL A 172 14.25 -13.27 -2.72
N ASN A 173 14.30 -12.79 -1.47
CA ASN A 173 13.39 -13.23 -0.44
C ASN A 173 11.96 -12.70 -0.65
N ALA A 174 11.80 -11.42 -0.98
CA ALA A 174 10.49 -10.83 -1.24
C ALA A 174 9.78 -11.47 -2.43
N CYS A 175 10.51 -11.76 -3.52
CA CYS A 175 9.93 -12.38 -4.71
C CYS A 175 9.57 -13.85 -4.47
N TYR A 176 10.41 -14.59 -3.75
CA TYR A 176 10.12 -15.97 -3.36
C TYR A 176 8.89 -16.06 -2.44
N ASP A 177 8.75 -15.13 -1.48
CA ASP A 177 7.61 -15.08 -0.56
C ASP A 177 6.27 -14.77 -1.26
N LEU A 178 6.32 -14.16 -2.45
CA LEU A 178 5.14 -13.78 -3.25
C LEU A 178 4.73 -14.86 -4.25
N LEU A 179 5.68 -15.70 -4.67
CA LEU A 179 5.50 -16.77 -5.67
C LEU A 179 5.20 -18.14 -5.07
N SER A 180 5.44 -18.33 -3.77
CA SER A 180 5.26 -19.60 -3.04
C SER A 180 3.96 -19.65 -2.23
#